data_AF-S0NVV2-F1
#
_entry.id   AF-S0NVV2-F1
#
_cell.length_a   1.000
_cell.length_b   1.000
_cell.length_c   1.000
_cell.angle_alpha   90.00
_cell.angle_beta   90.00
_cell.angle_gamma   90.00
#
_symmetry.space_group_name_H-M   'P 1'
#
loop_
_entity.id
_entity.type
_entity.pdbx_description
1 polymer ?
#
loop_
_entity_poly.entity_id
_entity_poly.type
_entity_poly.pdbx_seq_one_letter_code
_entity_poly.pdbx_strand_id
1 'polypeptide(L)' 'MEISEDILKTLIKILSIVFGAILLFFIGLMIGYGGIGDGSPFLVFNRELWQHILDFFNI' A
#
# COMPACT_ATOMS: atom_id res chain seq x y z
N MET A 1 -1.26 15.34 -30.07
CA MET A 1 -1.63 15.94 -28.78
C MET A 1 -0.34 16.13 -28.01
N GLU A 2 0.24 17.34 -28.03
CA GLU A 2 1.41 17.63 -27.20
C GLU A 2 0.94 17.70 -25.75
N ILE A 3 1.54 16.87 -24.89
CA ILE A 3 1.29 16.94 -23.45
C ILE A 3 1.99 18.21 -22.96
N SER A 4 1.23 19.16 -22.44
CA SER A 4 1.81 20.38 -21.88
C SER A 4 2.65 20.06 -20.65
N GLU A 5 3.72 20.83 -20.43
CA GLU A 5 4.57 20.68 -19.25
C GLU A 5 3.77 20.75 -17.93
N ASP A 6 2.68 21.52 -17.92
CA ASP A 6 1.81 21.68 -16.76
C ASP A 6 0.99 20.41 -16.46
N ILE A 7 0.54 19.70 -17.50
CA ILE A 7 -0.11 18.40 -17.36
C ILE A 7 0.89 17.39 -16.80
N LEU A 8 2.12 17.36 -17.32
CA LEU A 8 3.16 16.45 -16.84
C LEU A 8 3.50 16.70 -15.36
N LYS A 9 3.70 17.97 -14.97
CA LYS A 9 3.95 18.36 -13.57
C LYS A 9 2.80 17.93 -12.65
N THR A 10 1.56 18.10 -13.11
CA THR A 10 0.37 17.69 -12.36
C THR A 10 0.29 16.18 -12.18
N LEU A 11 0.55 15.41 -13.24
CA LEU A 11 0.56 13.95 -13.19
C LEU A 11 1.64 13.41 -12.23
N ILE A 12 2.85 13.98 -12.29
CA ILE A 12 3.94 13.61 -11.36
C ILE A 12 3.52 13.91 -9.92
N LYS A 13 2.92 15.08 -9.65
CA LYS A 13 2.44 15.43 -8.31
C LYS A 13 1.41 14.44 -7.79
N ILE A 14 0.42 14.08 -8.62
CA ILE A 14 -0.60 13.10 -8.26
C ILE A 14 0.05 11.74 -7.97
N LEU A 15 0.94 11.29 -8.86
CA LEU A 15 1.62 10.00 -8.71
C LEU A 15 2.45 9.96 -7.42
N SER A 16 3.15 11.04 -7.08
CA SER A 16 3.92 11.14 -5.83
C SER A 16 3.03 11.06 -4.59
N ILE A 17 1.85 11.68 -4.61
CA ILE A 17 0.90 11.61 -3.50
C ILE A 17 0.36 10.19 -3.36
N VAL A 18 -0.05 9.56 -4.46
CA VAL A 18 -0.55 8.17 -4.47
C VAL A 18 0.53 7.21 -3.97
N PHE A 19 1.76 7.37 -4.46
CA PHE A 19 2.90 6.57 -4.02
C PHE A 19 3.18 6.74 -2.52
N GLY A 20 3.17 7.98 -2.02
CA GLY A 20 3.32 8.27 -0.60
C GLY A 20 2.22 7.64 0.25
N ALA A 21 0.96 7.68 -0.22
CA ALA A 21 -0.17 7.04 0.46
C ALA A 21 0.00 5.52 0.54
N ILE A 22 0.42 4.88 -0.56
CA ILE A 22 0.71 3.44 -0.60
C ILE A 22 1.84 3.09 0.37
N LEU A 23 2.93 3.87 0.40
CA LEU A 23 4.03 3.65 1.34
C LEU A 23 3.56 3.76 2.80
N LEU A 24 2.83 4.81 3.14
CA LEU A 24 2.29 5.00 4.49
C LEU A 24 1.33 3.87 4.89
N PHE A 25 0.52 3.39 3.95
CA PHE A 25 -0.35 2.24 4.16
C PHE A 25 0.44 0.99 4.53
N PHE A 26 1.46 0.62 3.75
CA PHE A 26 2.29 -0.56 4.06
C PHE A 26 3.10 -0.41 5.35
N ILE A 27 3.63 0.79 5.63
CA ILE A 27 4.29 1.07 6.91
C ILE A 27 3.30 0.87 8.08
N GLY A 28 2.07 1.38 7.93
CA GLY A 28 1.01 1.18 8.92
C GLY A 28 0.69 -0.30 9.12
N LEU A 29 0.59 -1.08 8.05
CA LEU A 29 0.38 -2.53 8.13
C LEU A 29 1.55 -3.24 8.83
N MET A 30 2.79 -2.90 8.50
CA MET A 30 3.98 -3.47 9.14
C MET A 30 4.00 -3.22 10.64
N ILE A 31 3.70 -1.99 11.05
CA ILE A 31 3.63 -1.60 12.46
C ILE A 31 2.47 -2.31 13.15
N GLY A 32 1.27 -2.32 12.55
CA GLY A 32 0.09 -2.95 13.15
C GLY A 32 0.23 -4.47 13.27
N TYR A 33 0.62 -5.13 12.17
CA TYR A 33 0.70 -6.59 12.09
C TYR A 33 1.90 -7.16 12.87
N GLY A 34 3.06 -6.50 12.82
CA GLY A 34 4.28 -7.05 13.42
C GLY A 34 5.02 -6.20 14.44
N GLY A 35 4.69 -4.91 14.57
CA GLY A 35 5.18 -4.09 15.70
C GLY A 35 4.29 -4.20 16.93
N ILE A 36 2.97 -4.12 16.72
CA ILE A 36 1.95 -4.23 17.78
C ILE A 36 1.44 -5.68 17.89
N GLY A 37 1.25 -6.36 16.76
CA GLY A 37 0.96 -7.80 16.73
C GLY A 37 2.21 -8.67 16.78
N ASP A 38 2.02 -9.98 16.93
CA ASP A 38 3.10 -10.98 16.99
C ASP A 38 3.57 -11.46 15.60
N GLY A 39 3.08 -10.85 14.52
CA GLY A 39 3.45 -11.21 13.16
C GLY A 39 4.84 -10.70 12.76
N SER A 40 5.48 -11.28 11.75
CA SER A 40 6.64 -10.64 11.12
C SER A 40 6.17 -9.46 10.25
N PRO A 41 6.71 -8.24 10.40
CA PRO A 41 6.27 -7.06 9.65
C PRO A 41 6.24 -7.25 8.13
N PHE A 42 7.18 -8.03 7.57
CA PHE A 42 7.27 -8.26 6.13
C PHE A 42 6.23 -9.24 5.57
N LEU A 43 5.51 -9.97 6.43
CA LEU A 43 4.45 -10.88 5.97
C LEU A 43 3.26 -10.15 5.35
N VAL A 44 3.14 -8.82 5.55
CA VAL A 44 2.14 -7.99 4.86
C VAL A 44 2.27 -8.01 3.34
N PHE A 45 3.43 -8.45 2.81
CA PHE A 45 3.63 -8.66 1.37
C PHE A 45 3.39 -10.10 0.92
N ASN A 46 3.16 -11.03 1.85
CA ASN A 46 2.86 -12.42 1.51
C ASN A 46 1.39 -12.55 1.09
N ARG A 47 1.15 -13.09 -0.11
CA ARG A 47 -0.18 -13.37 -0.63
C ARG A 47 -0.98 -14.32 0.27
N GLU A 48 -0.32 -15.28 0.92
CA GLU A 48 -0.99 -16.27 1.80
C GLU A 48 -1.67 -15.59 2.98
N LEU A 49 -1.06 -14.55 3.56
CA LEU A 49 -1.66 -13.77 4.65
C LEU A 49 -2.96 -13.10 4.20
N TRP A 50 -2.97 -12.52 3.00
CA TRP A 50 -4.17 -11.91 2.43
C TRP A 50 -5.24 -12.94 2.10
N GLN A 51 -4.86 -14.11 1.58
CA GLN A 51 -5.82 -15.20 1.36
C GLN A 51 -6.46 -15.60 2.69
N HIS A 52 -5.67 -15.80 3.74
CA HIS A 52 -6.17 -16.10 5.08
C HIS A 52 -7.13 -15.03 5.61
N ILE A 53 -6.82 -13.74 5.37
CA ILE A 53 -7.72 -12.63 5.73
C ILE A 53 -9.03 -12.69 4.94
N LEU A 54 -8.95 -12.94 3.62
CA LEU A 54 -10.12 -13.03 2.75
C LEU A 54 -10.98 -14.24 3.06
N ASP A 55 -10.37 -15.34 3.50
CA ASP A 55 -11.08 -16.55 3.94
C ASP A 55 -11.99 -16.25 5.14
N PHE A 56 -11.67 -15.29 6.02
CA PHE A 56 -12.58 -14.88 7.09
C PHE A 56 -13.88 -14.24 6.58
N PHE A 57 -13.87 -13.65 5.39
CA PHE A 57 -15.07 -13.05 4.78
C PHE A 57 -15.85 -14.04 3.92
N ASN A 58 -15.23 -15.17 3.56
CA ASN A 58 -15.85 -16.21 2.76
C ASN A 58 -16.55 -17.20 3.71
N ILE A 59 -17.81 -16.89 4.04
CA ILE A 59 -18.72 -17.71 4.87
C ILE A 59 -18.90 -19.10 4.25
#